data_AF-A0A6A0AZX6-F1
#
_entry.id   AF-A0A6A0AZX6-F1
#
_cell.length_a   1.000
_cell.length_b   1.000
_cell.length_c   1.000
_cell.angle_alpha   90.00
_cell.angle_beta   90.00
_cell.angle_gamma   90.00
#
_symmetry.space_group_name_H-M   'P 1'
#
loop_
_entity.id
_entity.type
_entity.pdbx_description
1 polymer ?
#
loop_
_entity_poly.entity_id
_entity_poly.type
_entity_poly.pdbx_seq_one_letter_code
_entity_poly.pdbx_strand_id
1 'polypeptide(L)'
;MIMKLTRKRAIIALSVCLALVAAWAGISYATNTPPFKKPKGTVEAAELCPSFGNSQEVAGILNRLLPYATSYRISREGGTPRSPSPTDLNHLSSCTISGDGRRLLLVRTEMGGWSNEKSWRDEVLGNTNGRRPTPFDAGRWAFSTTPEILRVGAVFSACVPYGDSGLSTYVQLRDPAPADRLDDLRRLTEIAAERAHEAAHCTLPADTPQQQDAAGR
;
A
#
# COMPACT_ATOMS: atom_id res chain seq x y z
N MET A 1 17.19 53.65 -30.18
CA MET A 1 17.10 53.07 -31.54
C MET A 1 15.87 52.16 -31.56
N ILE A 2 14.74 52.61 -32.10
CA ILE A 2 13.46 51.87 -32.04
C ILE A 2 13.44 50.90 -33.22
N MET A 3 13.54 49.60 -32.93
CA MET A 3 13.60 48.55 -33.93
C MET A 3 12.23 48.44 -34.63
N LYS A 4 12.12 48.93 -35.88
CA LYS A 4 10.91 48.76 -36.71
C LYS A 4 10.76 47.27 -37.04
N LEU A 5 9.98 46.53 -36.24
CA LEU A 5 9.52 45.20 -36.63
C LEU A 5 8.69 45.34 -37.91
N THR A 6 9.19 44.82 -39.01
CA THR A 6 8.42 44.74 -40.26
C THR A 6 7.25 43.80 -40.06
N ARG A 7 6.04 44.24 -40.42
CA ARG A 7 4.75 43.52 -40.24
C ARG A 7 4.83 42.02 -40.56
N LYS A 8 5.60 41.63 -41.58
CA LYS A 8 5.85 40.24 -41.98
C LYS A 8 6.56 39.40 -40.91
N ARG A 9 7.57 39.96 -40.22
CA ARG A 9 8.28 39.28 -39.13
C ARG A 9 7.41 39.12 -37.89
N ALA A 10 6.52 40.09 -37.62
CA ALA A 10 5.55 39.99 -36.54
C ALA A 10 4.51 38.89 -36.80
N ILE A 11 4.02 38.76 -38.04
CA ILE A 11 3.07 37.69 -38.43
C ILE A 11 3.74 36.31 -38.33
N ILE A 12 4.98 36.16 -38.83
CA ILE A 12 5.70 34.88 -38.76
C ILE A 12 5.94 34.48 -37.29
N ALA A 13 6.37 35.42 -36.44
CA ALA A 13 6.57 35.14 -35.02
C ALA A 13 5.27 34.71 -34.33
N LEU A 14 4.15 35.38 -34.62
CA LEU A 14 2.85 35.03 -34.05
C LEU A 14 2.39 33.63 -34.48
N SER A 15 2.54 33.28 -35.77
CA SER A 15 2.20 31.97 -36.30
C SER A 15 3.04 30.85 -35.69
N VAL A 16 4.34 31.09 -35.50
CA VAL A 16 5.25 30.13 -34.85
C VAL A 16 4.88 29.94 -33.38
N CYS A 17 4.57 31.02 -32.66
CA CYS A 17 4.09 30.93 -31.28
C CYS A 17 2.78 30.14 -31.17
N LEU A 18 1.81 30.38 -32.05
CA LEU A 18 0.56 29.62 -32.08
C LEU A 18 0.77 28.13 -32.37
N ALA A 19 1.63 27.81 -33.33
CA ALA A 19 1.97 26.42 -33.65
C ALA A 19 2.65 25.71 -32.47
N LEU A 20 3.56 26.40 -31.77
CA LEU A 20 4.22 25.87 -30.58
C LEU A 20 3.22 25.66 -29.43
N VAL A 21 2.32 26.60 -29.18
CA VAL A 21 1.28 26.45 -28.14
C VAL A 21 0.32 25.31 -28.48
N ALA A 22 -0.09 25.17 -29.73
CA ALA A 22 -0.96 24.07 -30.17
C ALA A 22 -0.26 22.71 -30.03
N ALA A 23 1.02 22.62 -30.41
CA ALA A 23 1.82 21.40 -30.22
C ALA A 23 2.00 21.08 -28.72
N TRP A 24 2.28 22.08 -27.88
CA TRP A 24 2.44 21.91 -26.44
C TRP A 24 1.13 21.50 -25.76
N ALA A 25 -0.01 22.05 -26.21
CA ALA A 25 -1.33 21.66 -25.75
C ALA A 25 -1.68 20.23 -26.17
N GLY A 26 -1.36 19.84 -27.41
CA GLY A 26 -1.55 18.47 -27.90
C GLY A 26 -0.72 17.44 -27.13
N ILE A 27 0.56 17.74 -26.89
CA ILE A 27 1.44 16.90 -26.06
C ILE A 27 0.90 16.85 -24.64
N SER A 28 0.53 18.00 -24.06
CA SER A 28 0.05 18.05 -22.67
C SER A 28 -1.27 17.35 -22.44
N TYR A 29 -2.16 17.40 -23.42
CA TYR A 29 -3.39 16.63 -23.43
C TYR A 29 -3.11 15.13 -23.50
N ALA A 30 -2.15 14.70 -24.33
CA ALA A 30 -1.76 13.30 -24.46
C ALA A 30 -1.01 12.77 -23.23
N THR A 31 -0.16 13.59 -22.60
CA THR A 31 0.66 13.21 -21.43
C THR A 31 0.01 13.58 -20.10
N ASN A 32 -1.21 14.13 -20.11
CA ASN A 32 -1.96 14.47 -18.91
C ASN A 32 -1.20 15.48 -18.02
N THR A 33 -0.46 16.43 -18.61
CA THR A 33 0.22 17.52 -17.88
C THR A 33 -0.72 18.72 -17.67
N PRO A 34 -0.51 19.53 -16.59
CA PRO A 34 -1.34 20.71 -16.35
C PRO A 34 -1.32 21.63 -17.59
N PRO A 35 -2.47 22.20 -18.02
CA PRO A 35 -3.78 22.22 -17.35
C PRO A 35 -4.71 21.03 -17.65
N PHE A 36 -4.32 20.05 -18.47
CA PHE A 36 -5.19 18.96 -18.94
C PHE A 36 -5.20 17.72 -18.04
N LYS A 37 -4.73 17.84 -16.79
CA LYS A 37 -4.77 16.73 -15.83
C LYS A 37 -6.21 16.29 -15.59
N LYS A 38 -6.53 15.08 -16.01
CA LYS A 38 -7.76 14.39 -15.61
C LYS A 38 -7.85 14.34 -14.08
N PRO A 39 -9.07 14.35 -13.51
CA PRO A 39 -9.22 14.16 -12.07
C PRO A 39 -8.61 12.81 -11.64
N LYS A 40 -7.99 12.77 -10.46
CA LYS A 40 -7.58 11.51 -9.83
C LYS A 40 -8.86 10.71 -9.53
N GLY A 41 -8.83 9.39 -9.74
CA GLY A 41 -9.90 8.52 -9.29
C GLY A 41 -10.06 8.58 -7.75
N THR A 42 -11.18 8.08 -7.26
CA THR A 42 -11.42 7.87 -5.83
C THR A 42 -11.55 6.38 -5.55
N VAL A 43 -11.11 5.97 -4.36
CA VAL A 43 -11.43 4.67 -3.77
C VAL A 43 -12.56 4.85 -2.78
N GLU A 44 -13.66 4.15 -2.99
CA GLU A 44 -14.82 4.18 -2.11
C GLU A 44 -14.78 3.02 -1.09
N ALA A 45 -15.30 3.24 0.12
CA ALA A 45 -15.28 2.23 1.17
C ALA A 45 -16.04 0.94 0.82
N ALA A 46 -17.06 1.03 -0.04
CA ALA A 46 -17.87 -0.10 -0.49
C ALA A 46 -17.15 -1.01 -1.50
N GLU A 47 -16.05 -0.54 -2.09
CA GLU A 47 -15.27 -1.28 -3.09
C GLU A 47 -14.06 -2.01 -2.48
N LEU A 48 -13.83 -1.82 -1.18
CA LEU A 48 -12.70 -2.42 -0.48
C LEU A 48 -12.83 -3.94 -0.39
N CYS A 49 -11.67 -4.59 -0.39
CA CYS A 49 -11.61 -6.02 -0.13
C CYS A 49 -11.87 -6.33 1.35
N PRO A 50 -12.42 -7.52 1.67
CA PRO A 50 -12.61 -7.99 3.04
C PRO A 50 -11.41 -7.82 3.97
N SER A 51 -10.18 -7.96 3.47
CA SER A 51 -8.91 -7.70 4.18
C SER A 51 -8.81 -6.31 4.80
N PHE A 52 -9.60 -5.34 4.32
CA PHE A 52 -9.70 -3.99 4.86
C PHE A 52 -11.05 -3.70 5.54
N GLY A 53 -12.04 -4.57 5.35
CA GLY A 53 -13.43 -4.32 5.68
C GLY A 53 -14.02 -3.11 4.94
N ASN A 54 -15.20 -2.66 5.38
CA ASN A 54 -15.92 -1.54 4.79
C ASN A 54 -15.67 -0.22 5.56
N SER A 55 -14.40 0.16 5.72
CA SER A 55 -14.01 1.31 6.54
C SER A 55 -13.80 2.59 5.71
N GLN A 56 -14.47 3.67 6.10
CA GLN A 56 -14.24 5.02 5.55
C GLN A 56 -12.80 5.52 5.84
N GLU A 57 -12.23 5.12 6.99
CA GLU A 57 -10.83 5.43 7.33
C GLU A 57 -9.88 4.83 6.30
N VAL A 58 -10.07 3.56 5.94
CA VAL A 58 -9.22 2.87 4.97
C VAL A 58 -9.35 3.49 3.59
N ALA A 59 -10.57 3.79 3.13
CA ALA A 59 -10.76 4.51 1.88
C ALA A 59 -10.03 5.86 1.88
N GLY A 60 -10.11 6.63 2.98
CA GLY A 60 -9.38 7.88 3.15
C GLY A 60 -7.86 7.71 3.09
N ILE A 61 -7.32 6.70 3.79
CA ILE A 61 -5.90 6.36 3.78
C ILE A 61 -5.44 5.97 2.35
N LEU A 62 -6.18 5.09 1.67
CA LEU A 62 -5.86 4.65 0.31
C LEU A 62 -5.89 5.82 -0.69
N ASN A 63 -6.86 6.73 -0.57
CA ASN A 63 -6.91 7.93 -1.42
C ASN A 63 -5.69 8.85 -1.22
N ARG A 64 -5.06 8.85 -0.04
CA ARG A 64 -3.81 9.57 0.23
C ARG A 64 -2.55 8.80 -0.17
N LEU A 65 -2.55 7.47 0.00
CA LEU A 65 -1.39 6.60 -0.26
C LEU A 65 -1.21 6.23 -1.74
N LEU A 66 -2.31 6.00 -2.46
CA LEU A 66 -2.22 5.45 -3.80
C LEU A 66 -1.64 6.49 -4.76
N PRO A 67 -0.69 6.08 -5.62
CA PRO A 67 -0.21 6.87 -6.75
C PRO A 67 -1.37 7.40 -7.58
N TYR A 68 -1.15 8.53 -8.25
CA TYR A 68 -2.14 9.06 -9.18
C TYR A 68 -2.50 8.03 -10.24
N ALA A 69 -3.80 7.80 -10.38
CA ALA A 69 -4.42 7.10 -11.48
C ALA A 69 -5.78 7.74 -11.78
N THR A 70 -6.23 7.65 -13.02
CA THR A 70 -7.54 8.18 -13.44
C THR A 70 -8.69 7.28 -13.02
N SER A 71 -8.40 6.00 -12.79
CA SER A 71 -9.34 5.03 -12.24
C SER A 71 -8.60 4.02 -11.37
N TYR A 72 -9.27 3.53 -10.33
CA TYR A 72 -8.80 2.44 -9.49
C TYR A 72 -9.66 1.20 -9.74
N ARG A 73 -9.03 0.03 -9.66
CA ARG A 73 -9.69 -1.27 -9.73
C ARG A 73 -9.20 -2.11 -8.57
N ILE A 74 -10.11 -2.49 -7.70
CA ILE A 74 -9.85 -3.38 -6.58
C ILE A 74 -10.22 -4.79 -7.04
N SER A 75 -9.25 -5.71 -7.01
CA SER A 75 -9.49 -7.10 -7.39
C SER A 75 -10.30 -7.78 -6.30
N ARG A 76 -11.16 -8.73 -6.68
CA ARG A 76 -11.79 -9.62 -5.69
C ARG A 76 -10.68 -10.29 -4.88
N GLU A 77 -10.85 -10.30 -3.56
CA GLU A 77 -9.93 -10.99 -2.67
C GLU A 77 -9.87 -12.47 -3.02
N GLY A 78 -8.65 -12.99 -3.12
CA GLY A 78 -8.38 -14.40 -3.34
C GLY A 78 -7.67 -14.99 -2.13
N GLY A 79 -7.67 -16.32 -2.03
CA GLY A 79 -6.96 -17.04 -0.97
C GLY A 79 -7.75 -18.23 -0.43
N THR A 80 -7.29 -18.77 0.69
CA THR A 80 -7.90 -19.90 1.40
C THR A 80 -8.26 -19.45 2.81
N PRO A 81 -9.56 -19.30 3.14
CA PRO A 81 -9.96 -18.96 4.50
C PRO A 81 -9.56 -20.09 5.44
N ARG A 82 -9.27 -19.74 6.69
CA ARG A 82 -8.99 -20.73 7.72
C ARG A 82 -10.31 -21.28 8.23
N SER A 83 -10.42 -22.59 8.34
CA SER A 83 -11.58 -23.20 9.01
C SER A 83 -11.53 -22.91 10.52
N PRO A 84 -12.66 -22.96 11.23
CA PRO A 84 -12.67 -22.80 12.69
C PRO A 84 -11.91 -23.89 13.47
N SER A 85 -11.35 -24.90 12.78
CA SER A 85 -10.59 -25.96 13.43
C SER A 85 -9.28 -25.42 14.01
N PRO A 86 -8.95 -25.70 15.28
CA PRO A 86 -7.69 -25.27 15.87
C PRO A 86 -6.46 -25.93 15.22
N THR A 87 -6.64 -27.04 14.51
CA THR A 87 -5.58 -27.76 13.79
C THR A 87 -5.37 -27.27 12.36
N ASP A 88 -6.26 -26.43 11.85
CA ASP A 88 -6.08 -25.84 10.52
C ASP A 88 -5.06 -24.72 10.63
N LEU A 89 -3.93 -24.91 9.95
CA LEU A 89 -2.83 -23.93 9.91
C LEU A 89 -2.78 -23.20 8.56
N ASN A 90 -3.85 -23.33 7.75
CA ASN A 90 -3.92 -22.66 6.47
C ASN A 90 -4.73 -21.38 6.62
N HIS A 91 -4.07 -20.26 6.38
CA HIS A 91 -4.74 -19.00 6.08
C HIS A 91 -3.95 -18.32 4.97
N LEU A 92 -4.64 -17.93 3.91
CA LEU A 92 -4.08 -17.10 2.87
C LEU A 92 -5.15 -16.12 2.44
N SER A 93 -4.82 -14.85 2.40
CA SER A 93 -5.62 -13.80 1.77
C SER A 93 -4.72 -12.90 0.92
N SER A 94 -5.25 -12.43 -0.19
CA SER A 94 -4.54 -11.52 -1.09
C SER A 94 -5.51 -10.60 -1.80
N CYS A 95 -5.25 -9.31 -1.70
CA CYS A 95 -6.02 -8.25 -2.33
C CYS A 95 -5.08 -7.31 -3.10
N THR A 96 -5.45 -6.97 -4.33
CA THR A 96 -4.65 -6.11 -5.19
C THR A 96 -5.45 -4.92 -5.67
N ILE A 97 -4.87 -3.72 -5.55
CA ILE A 97 -5.39 -2.48 -6.12
C ILE A 97 -4.54 -2.10 -7.32
N SER A 98 -5.20 -1.92 -8.46
CA SER A 98 -4.58 -1.45 -9.70
C SER A 98 -5.12 -0.08 -10.06
N GLY A 99 -4.31 0.72 -10.77
CA GLY A 99 -4.76 1.98 -11.35
C GLY A 99 -4.11 2.19 -12.70
N ASP A 100 -4.90 2.60 -13.70
CA ASP A 100 -4.46 2.77 -15.10
C ASP A 100 -3.68 1.55 -15.66
N GLY A 101 -4.13 0.34 -15.33
CA GLY A 101 -3.57 -0.91 -15.85
C GLY A 101 -2.32 -1.45 -15.13
N ARG A 102 -1.82 -0.76 -14.09
CA ARG A 102 -0.68 -1.21 -13.27
C ARG A 102 -1.10 -1.52 -11.85
N ARG A 103 -0.47 -2.53 -11.23
CA ARG A 103 -0.63 -2.81 -9.80
C ARG A 103 0.03 -1.71 -8.98
N LEU A 104 -0.74 -1.09 -8.09
CA LEU A 104 -0.28 -0.03 -7.20
C LEU A 104 -0.08 -0.53 -5.78
N LEU A 105 -0.96 -1.42 -5.31
CA LEU A 105 -0.92 -1.93 -3.95
C LEU A 105 -1.25 -3.43 -3.93
N LEU A 106 -0.54 -4.17 -3.08
CA LEU A 106 -0.84 -5.55 -2.69
C LEU A 106 -0.99 -5.59 -1.18
N VAL A 107 -2.07 -6.18 -0.69
CA VAL A 107 -2.16 -6.69 0.68
C VAL A 107 -2.17 -8.19 0.61
N ARG A 108 -1.38 -8.80 1.48
CA ARG A 108 -1.35 -10.24 1.61
C ARG A 108 -1.21 -10.61 3.08
N THR A 109 -1.97 -11.61 3.49
CA THR A 109 -1.78 -12.28 4.77
C THR A 109 -1.58 -13.76 4.54
N GLU A 110 -0.61 -14.34 5.23
CA GLU A 110 -0.41 -15.78 5.26
C GLU A 110 -0.12 -16.28 6.66
N MET A 111 -0.64 -17.46 6.98
CA MET A 111 -0.26 -18.18 8.18
C MET A 111 1.05 -18.93 7.94
N GLY A 112 2.00 -18.75 8.86
CA GLY A 112 3.30 -19.39 8.78
C GLY A 112 3.98 -19.43 10.14
N GLY A 113 5.04 -20.22 10.25
CA GLY A 113 5.88 -20.29 11.44
C GLY A 113 7.29 -19.80 11.14
N TRP A 114 7.77 -18.86 11.94
CA TRP A 114 9.11 -18.28 11.80
C TRP A 114 9.87 -18.38 13.11
N SER A 115 11.13 -18.79 13.04
CA SER A 115 11.97 -19.00 14.24
C SER A 115 12.41 -17.70 14.92
N ASN A 116 12.42 -16.58 14.18
CA ASN A 116 12.73 -15.25 14.70
C ASN A 116 12.32 -14.14 13.72
N GLU A 117 12.27 -12.90 14.22
CA GLU A 117 11.91 -11.71 13.45
C GLU A 117 12.74 -11.53 12.17
N LYS A 118 14.05 -11.80 12.23
CA LYS A 118 14.92 -11.66 11.07
C LYS A 118 14.50 -12.60 9.95
N SER A 119 14.25 -13.87 10.26
CA SER A 119 13.80 -14.86 9.27
C SER A 119 12.46 -14.49 8.63
N TRP A 120 11.50 -14.02 9.43
CA TRP A 120 10.21 -13.52 8.95
C TRP A 120 10.38 -12.30 8.04
N ARG A 121 11.19 -11.33 8.46
CA ARG A 121 11.46 -10.12 7.69
C ARG A 121 12.15 -10.41 6.35
N ASP A 122 13.14 -11.30 6.35
CA ASP A 122 13.85 -11.72 5.14
C ASP A 122 12.88 -12.38 4.14
N GLU A 123 11.87 -13.11 4.62
CA GLU A 123 10.82 -13.69 3.77
C GLU A 123 9.87 -12.62 3.20
N VAL A 124 9.35 -11.71 4.04
CA VAL A 124 8.44 -10.64 3.62
C VAL A 124 9.11 -9.71 2.59
N LEU A 125 10.40 -9.43 2.78
CA LEU A 125 11.18 -8.61 1.86
C LEU A 125 11.68 -9.41 0.65
N GLY A 126 11.86 -10.71 0.77
CA GLY A 126 12.54 -11.56 -0.22
C GLY A 126 13.95 -11.05 -0.53
N ASN A 127 14.41 -11.27 -1.78
CA ASN A 127 15.75 -10.88 -2.25
C ASN A 127 15.98 -9.36 -2.42
N THR A 128 15.18 -8.50 -1.80
CA THR A 128 15.33 -7.04 -1.91
C THR A 128 16.37 -6.53 -0.91
N ASN A 129 17.61 -6.95 -1.17
CA ASN A 129 18.82 -6.53 -0.48
C ASN A 129 18.96 -4.99 -0.62
N GLY A 130 18.73 -4.24 0.45
CA GLY A 130 18.91 -2.77 0.46
C GLY A 130 17.93 -2.01 1.36
N ARG A 131 16.80 -2.63 1.71
CA ARG A 131 15.76 -1.99 2.52
C ARG A 131 16.23 -1.72 3.93
N ARG A 132 15.96 -0.51 4.43
CA ARG A 132 16.11 -0.16 5.84
C ARG A 132 14.76 -0.32 6.54
N PRO A 133 14.48 -1.49 7.14
CA PRO A 133 13.29 -1.69 7.95
C PRO A 133 13.36 -0.77 9.17
N THR A 134 12.28 -0.04 9.40
CA THR A 134 12.06 0.78 10.59
C THR A 134 10.92 0.13 11.38
N PRO A 135 11.18 -0.35 12.61
CA PRO A 135 10.15 -0.98 13.42
C PRO A 135 9.05 0.01 13.80
N PHE A 136 7.86 -0.51 14.10
CA PHE A 136 6.76 0.23 14.71
C PHE A 136 5.98 -0.70 15.65
N ASP A 137 5.11 -0.12 16.48
CA ASP A 137 4.40 -0.85 17.55
C ASP A 137 3.08 -1.45 17.02
N ALA A 138 3.12 -2.71 16.59
CA ALA A 138 1.95 -3.48 16.17
C ALA A 138 2.25 -4.98 16.17
N GLY A 139 1.34 -5.81 16.71
CA GLY A 139 1.56 -7.25 16.77
C GLY A 139 2.80 -7.61 17.59
N ARG A 140 3.32 -8.81 17.36
CA ARG A 140 4.57 -9.28 17.96
C ARG A 140 5.78 -8.61 17.32
N TRP A 141 5.75 -8.50 15.99
CA TRP A 141 6.80 -7.83 15.21
C TRP A 141 6.16 -7.00 14.12
N ALA A 142 6.66 -5.78 13.91
CA ALA A 142 6.22 -4.96 12.81
C ALA A 142 7.33 -4.07 12.29
N PHE A 143 7.33 -3.84 10.98
CA PHE A 143 8.28 -2.94 10.34
C PHE A 143 7.69 -2.28 9.10
N SER A 144 8.27 -1.13 8.77
CA SER A 144 7.98 -0.37 7.56
C SER A 144 9.27 -0.03 6.81
N THR A 145 9.22 0.25 5.51
CA THR A 145 10.41 0.64 4.74
C THR A 145 10.32 2.04 4.17
N THR A 146 11.45 2.76 4.20
CA THR A 146 11.65 4.09 3.60
C THR A 146 13.07 4.19 3.02
N PRO A 147 13.31 4.98 1.95
CA PRO A 147 12.54 5.18 0.72
C PRO A 147 13.00 4.23 -0.39
N GLU A 148 12.08 3.53 -1.07
CA GLU A 148 12.37 2.66 -2.22
C GLU A 148 11.18 2.56 -3.18
N ILE A 149 11.45 2.07 -4.41
CA ILE A 149 10.49 1.74 -5.49
C ILE A 149 9.29 0.90 -4.99
N LEU A 150 9.47 0.20 -3.87
CA LEU A 150 8.46 -0.56 -3.17
C LEU A 150 8.52 -0.22 -1.67
N ARG A 151 7.46 0.39 -1.15
CA ARG A 151 7.28 0.56 0.30
C ARG A 151 6.54 -0.64 0.84
N VAL A 152 7.00 -1.16 1.97
CA VAL A 152 6.37 -2.29 2.65
C VAL A 152 6.03 -1.86 4.06
N GLY A 153 4.80 -2.10 4.48
CA GLY A 153 4.43 -2.20 5.89
C GLY A 153 4.11 -3.65 6.19
N ALA A 154 4.57 -4.19 7.31
CA ALA A 154 4.32 -5.57 7.69
C ALA A 154 4.10 -5.70 9.20
N VAL A 155 3.20 -6.61 9.58
CA VAL A 155 2.86 -6.98 10.95
C VAL A 155 2.80 -8.50 11.03
N PHE A 156 3.50 -9.06 12.02
CA PHE A 156 3.39 -10.44 12.44
C PHE A 156 2.60 -10.51 13.74
N SER A 157 1.51 -11.28 13.75
CA SER A 157 0.67 -11.48 14.94
C SER A 157 0.53 -12.95 15.25
N ALA A 158 0.57 -13.32 16.54
CA ALA A 158 0.31 -14.69 16.96
C ALA A 158 -1.17 -15.04 16.73
N CYS A 159 -1.43 -16.27 16.26
CA CYS A 159 -2.78 -16.73 15.97
C CYS A 159 -3.14 -18.06 16.64
N VAL A 160 -2.16 -18.91 16.93
CA VAL A 160 -2.37 -20.16 17.68
C VAL A 160 -1.72 -20.09 19.07
N PRO A 161 -2.40 -20.61 20.11
CA PRO A 161 -1.92 -20.51 21.50
C PRO A 161 -0.70 -21.39 21.82
N TYR A 162 -0.43 -22.44 21.04
CA TYR A 162 0.59 -23.45 21.35
C TYR A 162 1.60 -23.70 20.23
N GLY A 163 1.81 -22.73 19.33
CA GLY A 163 2.75 -22.89 18.23
C GLY A 163 3.42 -21.58 17.83
N ASP A 164 4.53 -21.71 17.11
CA ASP A 164 5.26 -20.59 16.49
C ASP A 164 4.52 -20.03 15.26
N SER A 165 3.32 -20.55 14.97
CA SER A 165 2.51 -20.13 13.85
C SER A 165 1.76 -18.83 14.16
N GLY A 166 1.88 -17.87 13.27
CA GLY A 166 1.19 -16.60 13.31
C GLY A 166 0.77 -16.16 11.93
N LEU A 167 0.12 -15.00 11.87
CA LEU A 167 -0.23 -14.35 10.63
C LEU A 167 0.85 -13.33 10.28
N SER A 168 1.45 -13.50 9.11
CA SER A 168 2.28 -12.49 8.47
C SER A 168 1.40 -11.69 7.52
N THR A 169 1.06 -10.45 7.92
CA THR A 169 0.30 -9.51 7.09
C THR A 169 1.24 -8.44 6.57
N TYR A 170 1.23 -8.18 5.27
CA TYR A 170 2.03 -7.12 4.68
C TYR A 170 1.31 -6.38 3.56
N VAL A 171 1.57 -5.09 3.48
CA VAL A 171 1.10 -4.16 2.47
C VAL A 171 2.30 -3.70 1.65
N GLN A 172 2.28 -3.97 0.35
CA GLN A 172 3.29 -3.49 -0.59
C GLN A 172 2.69 -2.38 -1.45
N LEU A 173 3.29 -1.20 -1.39
CA LEU A 173 2.92 -0.03 -2.18
C LEU A 173 4.01 0.25 -3.22
N ARG A 174 3.63 0.27 -4.49
CA ARG A 174 4.53 0.52 -5.63
C ARG A 174 4.60 2.01 -5.97
N ASP A 175 5.79 2.45 -6.35
CA ASP A 175 6.04 3.84 -6.73
C ASP A 175 5.42 4.27 -8.08
N PRO A 176 5.20 5.59 -8.31
CA PRO A 176 5.53 6.70 -7.42
C PRO A 176 4.42 6.98 -6.41
N ALA A 177 4.59 6.51 -5.16
CA ALA A 177 3.68 6.85 -4.07
C ALA A 177 3.91 8.31 -3.64
N PRO A 178 2.87 9.03 -3.20
CA PRO A 178 3.04 10.38 -2.65
C PRO A 178 4.14 10.44 -1.59
N ALA A 179 4.81 11.60 -1.49
CA ALA A 179 5.88 11.84 -0.54
C ALA A 179 5.46 11.47 0.90
N ASP A 180 6.42 10.95 1.66
CA ASP A 180 6.35 10.42 3.02
C ASP A 180 4.96 10.33 3.67
N ARG A 181 4.27 9.22 3.38
CA ARG A 181 3.00 8.81 4.02
C ARG A 181 3.23 7.53 4.82
N LEU A 182 4.36 7.46 5.53
CA LEU A 182 4.75 6.26 6.26
C LEU A 182 3.74 5.88 7.34
N ASP A 183 3.19 6.86 8.06
CA ASP A 183 2.19 6.61 9.10
C ASP A 183 0.87 6.10 8.54
N ASP A 184 0.44 6.62 7.38
CA ASP A 184 -0.72 6.07 6.66
C ASP A 184 -0.47 4.61 6.24
N LEU A 185 0.74 4.25 5.80
CA LEU A 185 1.09 2.87 5.44
C LEU A 185 1.12 1.94 6.65
N ARG A 186 1.70 2.39 7.77
CA ARG A 186 1.71 1.65 9.05
C ARG A 186 0.28 1.39 9.52
N ARG A 187 -0.53 2.44 9.57
CA ARG A 187 -1.95 2.36 9.97
C ARG A 187 -2.76 1.43 9.06
N LEU A 188 -2.55 1.50 7.74
CA LEU A 188 -3.20 0.59 6.80
C LEU A 188 -2.81 -0.87 7.05
N THR A 189 -1.55 -1.11 7.41
CA THR A 189 -1.04 -2.45 7.70
C THR A 189 -1.60 -3.00 9.00
N GLU A 190 -1.70 -2.17 10.04
CA GLU A 190 -2.34 -2.52 11.32
C GLU A 190 -3.80 -2.96 11.09
N ILE A 191 -4.59 -2.14 10.40
CA ILE A 191 -5.99 -2.45 10.11
C ILE A 191 -6.09 -3.77 9.33
N ALA A 192 -5.23 -4.00 8.33
CA ALA A 192 -5.23 -5.26 7.60
C ALA A 192 -4.88 -6.46 8.50
N ALA A 193 -3.94 -6.30 9.42
CA ALA A 193 -3.54 -7.35 10.36
C ALA A 193 -4.65 -7.68 11.36
N GLU A 194 -5.32 -6.67 11.91
CA GLU A 194 -6.50 -6.83 12.78
C GLU A 194 -7.61 -7.60 12.05
N ARG A 195 -7.92 -7.21 10.81
CA ARG A 195 -8.93 -7.90 9.98
C ARG A 195 -8.55 -9.33 9.66
N ALA A 196 -7.27 -9.59 9.37
CA ALA A 196 -6.83 -10.95 9.11
C ALA A 196 -6.90 -11.82 10.37
N HIS A 197 -6.63 -11.25 11.55
CA HIS A 197 -6.77 -11.95 12.84
C HIS A 197 -8.22 -12.36 13.10
N GLU A 198 -9.17 -11.43 12.87
CA GLU A 198 -10.61 -11.70 12.92
C GLU A 198 -11.01 -12.79 11.91
N ALA A 199 -10.59 -12.66 10.65
CA ALA A 199 -10.94 -13.57 9.56
C ALA A 199 -10.33 -14.97 9.71
N ALA A 200 -9.21 -15.10 10.43
CA ALA A 200 -8.55 -16.37 10.73
C ALA A 200 -9.02 -16.99 12.06
N HIS A 201 -10.04 -16.43 12.70
CA HIS A 201 -10.60 -16.93 13.97
C HIS A 201 -9.56 -17.13 15.08
N CYS A 202 -8.54 -16.26 15.11
CA CYS A 202 -7.53 -16.32 16.15
C CYS A 202 -8.14 -15.82 17.47
N THR A 203 -8.17 -16.65 18.52
CA THR A 203 -8.69 -16.25 19.85
C THR A 203 -7.56 -15.81 20.80
N LEU A 204 -7.74 -14.64 21.43
CA LEU A 204 -6.83 -13.84 22.29
C LEU A 204 -5.73 -13.03 21.54
N PRO A 205 -5.49 -11.75 21.92
CA PRO A 205 -4.56 -10.88 21.23
C PRO A 205 -3.12 -11.30 21.55
N ALA A 206 -2.30 -11.39 20.50
CA ALA A 206 -0.88 -11.74 20.58
C ALA A 206 -0.04 -10.79 21.46
N ASP A 207 -0.62 -9.66 21.87
CA ASP A 207 0.07 -8.52 22.46
C ASP A 207 -0.39 -8.21 23.89
N THR A 208 -1.00 -9.18 24.61
CA THR A 208 -1.05 -9.03 26.07
C THR A 208 0.40 -9.08 26.55
N PRO A 209 0.95 -8.02 27.20
CA PRO A 209 2.30 -8.08 27.73
C PRO A 209 2.41 -9.31 28.60
N GLN A 210 3.44 -10.14 28.37
CA GLN A 210 3.78 -11.21 29.30
C GLN A 210 4.01 -10.54 30.66
N GLN A 211 3.02 -10.61 31.55
CA GLN A 211 3.19 -10.27 32.94
C GLN A 211 4.10 -11.37 33.49
N GLN A 212 5.41 -11.14 33.36
CA GLN A 212 6.43 -12.00 33.91
C GLN A 212 6.10 -12.24 35.39
N ASP A 213 5.97 -13.51 35.72
CA ASP A 213 6.00 -14.12 37.05
C ASP A 213 6.33 -13.14 38.20
N ALA A 214 5.29 -12.49 38.73
CA ALA A 214 5.32 -11.89 40.07
C ALA A 214 4.78 -12.89 41.12
N ALA A 215 5.05 -14.18 40.90
CA ALA A 215 4.72 -15.26 41.82
C ALA A 215 5.88 -16.27 41.91
N GLY A 216 7.05 -15.75 42.30
CA GLY A 216 8.18 -16.54 42.77
C GLY A 216 8.66 -16.01 44.11
N ARG A 217 7.90 -16.30 45.18
CA ARG A 217 8.42 -16.38 46.55
C ARG A 217 8.53 -17.86 46.90
#